data_AF-A0A4Y2VBT0-F1
#
_entry.id   AF-A0A4Y2VBT0-F1
#
_cell.length_a   1.000
_cell.length_b   1.000
_cell.length_c   1.000
_cell.angle_alpha   90.00
_cell.angle_beta   90.00
_cell.angle_gamma   90.00
#
_symmetry.space_group_name_H-M   'P 1'
#
loop_
_entity.id
_entity.type
_entity.pdbx_description
1 polymer ?
#
loop_
_entity_poly.entity_id
_entity_poly.type
_entity_poly.pdbx_seq_one_letter_code
_entity_poly.pdbx_strand_id
1 'polypeptide(L)'
;MELILNRPLQWFVCQLHTNEIPLRHLFAHVDRTTTGPRSLTGEIRKSLAGCEKLSVVSSTPIENMLCEVTNKKDLNTDQLYLMEICEVINCWHCRESLSKINPGKVCHSRWLRIASRILKFNVAHENSSAALLTLTTFIAKVYASMWFKIKTKP
;
A
#
# COMPACT_ATOMS: atom_id res chain seq x y z
N MET A 1 24.70 -3.04 17.18
CA MET A 1 24.26 -2.72 15.80
C MET A 1 23.89 -1.25 15.66
N GLU A 2 22.98 -0.71 16.49
CA GLU A 2 22.64 0.73 16.48
C GLU A 2 23.81 1.66 16.79
N LEU A 3 24.64 1.30 17.80
CA LEU A 3 25.87 2.04 18.15
C LEU A 3 26.90 2.07 17.00
N ILE A 4 26.93 1.04 16.16
CA ILE A 4 27.85 0.94 15.02
C ILE A 4 27.32 1.76 13.84
N LEU A 5 26.00 1.78 13.65
CA LEU A 5 25.33 2.49 12.57
C LEU A 5 24.98 3.95 12.91
N ASN A 6 25.16 4.35 14.18
CA ASN A 6 24.78 5.63 14.77
C ASN A 6 23.32 6.04 14.43
N ARG A 7 22.39 5.07 14.46
CA ARG A 7 20.97 5.24 14.10
C ARG A 7 20.03 4.44 15.00
N PRO A 8 18.88 5.01 15.40
CA PRO A 8 17.90 4.35 16.26
C PRO A 8 16.99 3.39 15.45
N LEU A 9 17.52 2.25 15.02
CA LEU A 9 16.82 1.24 14.23
C LEU A 9 15.54 0.71 14.90
N GLN A 10 15.52 0.61 16.23
CA GLN A 10 14.37 0.18 17.02
C GLN A 10 13.20 1.15 16.84
N TRP A 11 13.45 2.46 16.92
CA TRP A 11 12.43 3.49 16.70
C TRP A 11 11.86 3.41 15.28
N PHE A 12 12.72 3.16 14.30
CA PHE A 12 12.30 2.98 12.92
C PHE A 12 11.32 1.80 12.76
N VAL A 13 11.64 0.64 13.36
CA VAL A 13 10.75 -0.54 13.35
C VAL A 13 9.43 -0.27 14.08
N CYS A 14 9.48 0.39 15.25
CA CYS A 14 8.29 0.76 16.02
C CYS A 14 7.37 1.72 15.27
N GLN A 15 7.93 2.70 14.55
CA GLN A 15 7.16 3.64 13.74
C GLN A 15 6.49 2.96 12.55
N LEU A 16 7.21 2.06 11.84
CA LEU A 16 6.61 1.27 10.76
C LEU A 16 5.48 0.38 11.29
N HIS A 17 5.68 -0.30 12.42
CA HIS A 17 4.63 -1.14 13.00
C HIS A 17 3.40 -0.32 13.41
N THR A 18 3.61 0.83 14.06
CA THR A 18 2.53 1.76 14.42
C THR A 18 1.75 2.23 13.19
N ASN A 19 2.44 2.46 12.06
CA ASN A 19 1.79 2.85 10.80
C ASN A 19 0.88 1.75 10.21
N GLU A 20 1.17 0.47 10.48
CA GLU A 20 0.33 -0.65 10.03
C GLU A 20 -0.97 -0.79 10.84
N ILE A 21 -0.99 -0.33 12.10
CA ILE A 21 -2.13 -0.51 13.02
C ILE A 21 -3.42 0.14 12.50
N PRO A 22 -3.45 1.44 12.12
CA PRO A 22 -4.66 2.07 11.58
C PRO A 22 -5.19 1.39 10.32
N LEU A 23 -4.30 1.02 9.40
CA LEU A 23 -4.69 0.31 8.18
C LEU A 23 -5.34 -1.03 8.51
N ARG A 24 -4.79 -1.77 9.48
CA ARG A 24 -5.35 -3.05 9.93
C ARG A 24 -6.75 -2.89 10.51
N HIS A 25 -6.96 -1.88 11.36
CA HIS A 25 -8.27 -1.62 11.94
C HIS A 25 -9.29 -1.21 10.90
N LEU A 26 -8.93 -0.29 10.00
CA LEU A 26 -9.80 0.13 8.91
C LEU A 26 -10.14 -1.04 7.99
N PHE A 27 -9.15 -1.83 7.60
CA PHE A 27 -9.35 -3.00 6.75
C PHE A 27 -10.30 -4.02 7.40
N ALA A 28 -10.12 -4.31 8.69
CA ALA A 28 -11.01 -5.23 9.41
C ALA A 28 -12.45 -4.70 9.54
N HIS A 29 -12.61 -3.39 9.70
CA HIS A 29 -13.93 -2.74 9.75
C HIS A 29 -14.64 -2.82 8.39
N VAL A 30 -13.91 -2.51 7.30
CA VAL A 30 -14.47 -2.40 5.95
C VAL A 30 -14.73 -3.77 5.31
N ASP A 31 -13.83 -4.75 5.47
CA ASP A 31 -13.95 -6.10 4.89
C ASP A 31 -14.88 -7.03 5.72
N ARG A 32 -15.49 -6.48 6.78
CA ARG A 32 -16.26 -7.14 7.85
C ARG A 32 -15.44 -8.16 8.66
N THR A 33 -15.74 -8.27 9.94
CA THR A 33 -15.03 -9.15 10.89
C THR A 33 -15.17 -10.62 10.49
N THR A 34 -14.04 -11.27 10.24
CA THR A 34 -13.95 -12.69 9.89
C THR A 34 -14.36 -13.59 11.06
N THR A 35 -15.17 -14.61 10.80
CA THR A 35 -15.35 -15.79 11.65
C THR A 35 -14.06 -16.63 11.66
N GLY A 36 -13.04 -16.18 12.40
CA GLY A 36 -11.86 -16.97 12.75
C GLY A 36 -10.54 -16.60 12.05
N PRO A 37 -9.38 -16.98 12.64
CA PRO A 37 -8.04 -16.52 12.24
C PRO A 37 -7.50 -17.05 10.91
N ARG A 38 -8.22 -17.96 10.22
CA ARG A 38 -7.77 -18.62 8.98
C ARG A 38 -8.72 -18.46 7.78
N SER A 39 -9.93 -17.94 7.96
CA SER A 39 -10.90 -17.85 6.85
C SER A 39 -10.83 -16.49 6.15
N LEU A 40 -10.34 -16.49 4.91
CA LEU A 40 -10.40 -15.37 3.97
C LEU A 40 -11.85 -15.19 3.47
N THR A 41 -12.75 -14.65 4.30
CA THR A 41 -14.19 -14.62 3.96
C THR A 41 -14.64 -13.29 3.34
N GLY A 42 -13.94 -12.19 3.65
CA GLY A 42 -14.28 -10.85 3.17
C GLY A 42 -14.14 -10.70 1.65
N GLU A 43 -15.10 -10.03 1.03
CA GLU A 43 -15.17 -9.85 -0.43
C GLU A 43 -13.97 -9.08 -0.97
N ILE A 44 -13.47 -8.08 -0.24
CA ILE A 44 -12.31 -7.30 -0.67
C ILE A 44 -11.09 -8.21 -0.68
N ARG A 45 -10.87 -8.98 0.40
CA ARG A 45 -9.70 -9.86 0.48
C ARG A 45 -9.71 -10.97 -0.58
N LYS A 46 -10.89 -11.47 -0.97
CA LYS A 46 -11.04 -12.40 -2.10
C LYS A 46 -10.66 -11.74 -3.42
N SER A 47 -11.15 -10.53 -3.66
CA SER A 47 -10.86 -9.76 -4.89
C SER A 47 -9.40 -9.32 -5.02
N LEU A 48 -8.64 -9.27 -3.91
CA LEU A 48 -7.19 -9.04 -3.94
C LEU A 48 -6.38 -10.25 -4.47
N ALA A 49 -6.99 -11.44 -4.54
CA ALA A 49 -6.34 -12.60 -5.16
C ALA A 49 -6.34 -12.43 -6.68
N GLY A 50 -5.15 -12.39 -7.31
CA GLY A 50 -5.01 -12.23 -8.76
C GLY A 50 -5.05 -10.79 -9.28
N CYS A 51 -5.20 -9.79 -8.41
CA CYS A 51 -5.24 -8.37 -8.81
C CYS A 51 -3.96 -7.89 -9.52
N GLU A 52 -2.85 -8.63 -9.36
CA GLU A 52 -1.57 -8.36 -10.02
C GLU A 52 -1.65 -8.42 -11.56
N LYS A 53 -2.58 -9.19 -12.11
CA LYS A 53 -2.75 -9.35 -13.57
C LYS A 53 -3.68 -8.31 -14.20
N LEU A 54 -4.35 -7.49 -13.39
CA LEU A 54 -5.35 -6.56 -13.90
C LEU A 54 -4.69 -5.38 -14.63
N SER A 55 -5.23 -5.01 -15.79
CA SER A 55 -4.86 -3.78 -16.49
C SER A 55 -5.31 -2.57 -15.70
N VAL A 56 -4.59 -1.46 -15.84
CA VAL A 56 -5.02 -0.17 -15.30
C VAL A 56 -6.16 0.37 -16.16
N VAL A 57 -7.27 0.71 -15.53
CA VAL A 57 -8.44 1.35 -16.14
C VAL A 57 -8.59 2.74 -15.51
N SER A 58 -9.03 3.73 -16.28
CA SER A 58 -9.20 5.10 -15.77
C SER A 58 -10.18 5.14 -14.59
N SER A 59 -9.76 5.69 -13.46
CA SER A 59 -10.59 5.98 -12.28
C SER A 59 -10.35 7.44 -11.84
N THR A 60 -10.90 7.84 -10.70
CA THR A 60 -10.82 9.22 -10.20
C THR A 60 -9.50 9.52 -9.49
N PRO A 61 -8.85 10.68 -9.73
CA PRO A 61 -7.64 11.12 -9.01
C PRO A 61 -7.85 11.17 -7.51
N ILE A 62 -6.90 10.59 -6.77
CA ILE A 62 -6.80 10.79 -5.33
C ILE A 62 -5.56 11.62 -5.09
N GLU A 63 -5.76 12.90 -4.80
CA GLU A 63 -4.68 13.80 -4.41
C GLU A 63 -3.92 13.21 -3.22
N ASN A 64 -2.62 13.02 -3.36
CA ASN A 64 -1.76 12.63 -2.24
C ASN A 64 -0.52 13.53 -2.18
N MET A 65 -0.08 13.78 -0.95
CA MET A 65 1.19 14.43 -0.65
C MET A 65 2.20 13.34 -0.32
N LEU A 66 2.60 12.58 -1.34
CA LEU A 66 3.77 11.71 -1.19
C LEU A 66 5.02 12.57 -1.00
N CYS A 67 5.78 12.27 0.05
CA CYS A 67 7.09 12.90 0.24
C CYS A 67 7.99 12.48 -0.93
N GLU A 68 8.67 13.43 -1.57
CA GLU A 68 9.66 13.10 -2.61
C GLU A 68 10.74 12.21 -2.00
N VAL A 69 10.72 10.92 -2.38
CA VAL A 69 11.79 10.01 -2.00
C VAL A 69 13.00 10.34 -2.86
N THR A 70 13.98 11.00 -2.26
CA THR A 70 15.16 11.55 -2.93
C THR A 70 15.99 10.47 -3.65
N ASN A 71 15.87 9.19 -3.26
CA ASN A 71 16.65 8.09 -3.84
C ASN A 71 15.81 6.82 -4.04
N LYS A 72 15.12 6.72 -5.19
CA LYS A 72 14.31 5.53 -5.55
C LYS A 72 15.13 4.22 -5.58
N LYS A 73 16.46 4.32 -5.68
CA LYS A 73 17.41 3.19 -5.71
C LYS A 73 17.53 2.45 -4.39
N ASP A 74 17.20 3.10 -3.27
CA ASP A 74 17.30 2.51 -1.93
C ASP A 74 16.01 1.77 -1.52
N LEU A 75 14.99 1.78 -2.38
CA LEU A 75 13.72 1.11 -2.16
C LEU A 75 13.77 -0.33 -2.62
N ASN A 76 13.23 -1.24 -1.81
CA ASN A 76 12.96 -2.60 -2.27
C ASN A 76 11.80 -2.61 -3.29
N THR A 77 11.63 -3.72 -4.00
CA THR A 77 10.60 -3.87 -5.03
C THR A 77 9.17 -3.58 -4.52
N ASP A 78 8.83 -4.02 -3.30
CA ASP A 78 7.51 -3.80 -2.72
C ASP A 78 7.26 -2.30 -2.39
N GLN A 79 8.29 -1.58 -1.94
CA GLN A 79 8.24 -0.15 -1.62
C GLN A 79 8.21 0.71 -2.88
N LEU A 80 9.04 0.37 -3.87
CA LEU A 80 9.04 1.02 -5.17
C LEU A 80 7.67 0.91 -5.83
N TYR A 81 7.06 -0.28 -5.78
CA TYR A 81 5.71 -0.49 -6.29
C TYR A 81 4.67 0.38 -5.58
N LEU A 82 4.70 0.47 -4.24
CA LEU A 82 3.79 1.32 -3.49
C LEU A 82 3.92 2.80 -3.90
N MET A 83 5.15 3.26 -4.10
CA MET A 83 5.40 4.63 -4.54
C MET A 83 4.85 4.89 -5.95
N GLU A 84 5.22 4.04 -6.91
CA GLU A 84 4.79 4.19 -8.31
C GLU A 84 3.26 4.15 -8.44
N ILE A 85 2.59 3.26 -7.70
CA ILE A 85 1.13 3.17 -7.78
C ILE A 85 0.43 4.36 -7.13
N CYS A 86 0.98 4.92 -6.07
CA CYS A 86 0.49 6.16 -5.47
C CYS A 86 0.72 7.37 -6.41
N GLU A 87 1.84 7.43 -7.13
CA GLU A 87 2.08 8.44 -8.17
C GLU A 87 1.03 8.34 -9.30
N VAL A 88 0.70 7.13 -9.74
CA VAL A 88 -0.34 6.91 -10.77
C VAL A 88 -1.72 7.28 -10.28
N ILE A 89 -2.06 7.01 -9.02
CA ILE A 89 -3.34 7.42 -8.46
C ILE A 89 -3.46 8.95 -8.32
N ASN A 90 -2.35 9.63 -8.06
CA ASN A 90 -2.31 11.08 -7.89
C ASN A 90 -2.48 11.79 -9.24
N CYS A 91 -1.71 11.39 -10.25
CA CYS A 91 -1.60 12.11 -11.52
C CYS A 91 -2.34 11.45 -12.70
N TRP A 92 -2.92 10.25 -12.51
CA TRP A 92 -3.50 9.38 -13.56
C TRP A 92 -2.60 9.05 -14.75
N HIS A 93 -1.33 9.43 -14.70
CA HIS A 93 -0.40 9.11 -15.76
C HIS A 93 0.13 7.69 -15.55
N CYS A 94 -0.58 6.73 -16.14
CA CYS A 94 -0.23 5.32 -16.04
C CYS A 94 1.14 5.07 -16.69
N ARG A 95 2.20 4.87 -15.88
CA ARG A 95 3.52 4.49 -16.41
C ARG A 95 3.52 3.03 -16.81
N GLU A 96 4.04 2.73 -17.99
CA GLU A 96 4.33 1.36 -18.44
C GLU A 96 5.25 0.58 -17.49
N SER A 97 5.96 1.25 -16.57
CA SER A 97 6.78 0.60 -15.54
C SER A 97 5.93 -0.26 -14.58
N LEU A 98 4.69 0.16 -14.27
CA LEU A 98 3.83 -0.56 -13.32
C LEU A 98 3.38 -1.93 -13.83
N SER A 99 3.19 -2.10 -15.15
CA SER A 99 2.81 -3.41 -15.71
C SER A 99 3.97 -4.41 -15.66
N LYS A 100 5.20 -3.93 -15.51
CA LYS A 100 6.43 -4.74 -15.43
C LYS A 100 6.78 -5.14 -14.00
N ILE A 101 6.24 -4.45 -12.99
CA ILE A 101 6.55 -4.74 -11.58
C ILE A 101 5.53 -5.76 -11.04
N ASN A 102 6.00 -6.98 -10.79
CA ASN A 102 5.20 -8.01 -10.17
C ASN A 102 5.21 -7.84 -8.63
N PRO A 103 4.08 -7.48 -7.99
CA PRO A 103 4.00 -7.51 -6.53
C PRO A 103 4.05 -8.98 -6.10
N GLY A 104 5.15 -9.39 -5.46
CA GLY A 104 5.37 -10.79 -5.06
C GLY A 104 4.22 -11.41 -4.23
N LYS A 105 4.26 -12.73 -4.00
CA LYS A 105 3.19 -13.49 -3.32
C LYS A 105 2.69 -12.81 -2.03
N VAL A 106 1.36 -12.81 -1.82
CA VAL A 106 0.73 -12.32 -0.59
C VAL A 106 1.32 -13.07 0.61
N CYS A 107 1.83 -12.34 1.59
CA CYS A 107 2.15 -12.87 2.90
C CYS A 107 1.46 -12.00 3.95
N HIS A 108 0.76 -12.63 4.90
CA HIS A 108 -0.04 -11.94 5.92
C HIS A 108 0.78 -11.03 6.83
N SER A 109 2.10 -11.24 6.93
CA SER A 109 3.01 -10.44 7.73
C SER A 109 3.50 -9.16 7.05
N ARG A 110 3.01 -8.82 5.84
CA ARG A 110 3.44 -7.61 5.12
C ARG A 110 2.23 -6.77 4.68
N TRP A 111 1.76 -5.89 5.57
CA TRP A 111 0.68 -4.92 5.26
C TRP A 111 1.01 -4.03 4.07
N LEU A 112 2.30 -3.77 3.82
CA LEU A 112 2.77 -3.09 2.62
C LEU A 112 2.26 -3.71 1.32
N ARG A 113 2.27 -5.04 1.21
CA ARG A 113 1.77 -5.74 0.01
C ARG A 113 0.25 -5.67 -0.12
N ILE A 114 -0.46 -5.76 1.00
CA ILE A 114 -1.92 -5.65 1.02
C ILE A 114 -2.32 -4.24 0.58
N ALA A 115 -1.68 -3.20 1.12
CA ALA A 115 -1.89 -1.81 0.75
C ALA A 115 -1.67 -1.58 -0.76
N SER A 116 -0.53 -2.03 -1.27
CA SER A 116 -0.19 -1.96 -2.70
C SER A 116 -1.23 -2.65 -3.60
N ARG A 117 -1.73 -3.82 -3.20
CA ARG A 117 -2.74 -4.58 -3.96
C ARG A 117 -4.11 -3.89 -3.93
N ILE A 118 -4.49 -3.28 -2.81
CA ILE A 118 -5.74 -2.51 -2.71
C ILE A 118 -5.72 -1.32 -3.67
N LEU A 119 -4.61 -0.58 -3.73
CA LEU A 119 -4.42 0.51 -4.68
C LEU A 119 -4.48 0.02 -6.13
N LYS A 120 -3.84 -1.12 -6.43
CA LYS A 120 -3.88 -1.75 -7.76
C LYS A 120 -5.28 -2.17 -8.16
N PHE A 121 -6.02 -2.77 -7.23
CA PHE A 121 -7.40 -3.18 -7.45
C PHE A 121 -8.30 -1.98 -7.77
N ASN A 122 -8.14 -0.87 -7.04
CA ASN A 122 -8.88 0.36 -7.32
C ASN A 122 -8.57 0.98 -8.68
N VAL A 123 -7.30 0.96 -9.09
CA VAL A 123 -6.88 1.47 -10.40
C VAL A 123 -7.27 0.53 -11.55
N ALA A 124 -7.67 -0.71 -11.25
CA ALA A 124 -8.11 -1.68 -12.24
C ALA A 124 -9.64 -1.73 -12.43
N HIS A 125 -10.40 -0.98 -11.63
CA HIS A 125 -11.85 -1.11 -11.58
C HIS A 125 -12.52 0.27 -11.72
N GLU A 126 -13.36 0.45 -12.74
CA GLU A 126 -14.04 1.73 -13.01
C GLU A 126 -15.02 2.11 -11.89
N ASN A 127 -15.72 1.12 -11.34
CA ASN A 127 -16.77 1.30 -10.34
C ASN A 127 -16.31 0.85 -8.95
N SER A 128 -15.39 1.58 -8.34
CA SER A 128 -14.94 1.29 -6.98
C SER A 128 -16.06 1.48 -5.96
N SER A 129 -16.25 0.50 -5.06
CA SER A 129 -17.20 0.64 -3.96
C SER A 129 -16.76 1.73 -2.98
N ALA A 130 -17.70 2.35 -2.26
CA ALA A 130 -17.37 3.37 -1.23
C ALA A 130 -16.39 2.83 -0.17
N ALA A 131 -16.51 1.55 0.16
CA ALA A 131 -15.60 0.81 1.01
C ALA A 131 -14.16 0.78 0.45
N LEU A 132 -14.01 0.44 -0.84
CA LEU A 132 -12.71 0.41 -1.51
C LEU A 132 -12.12 1.82 -1.62
N LEU A 133 -12.92 2.83 -1.97
CA LEU A 133 -12.50 4.23 -2.04
C LEU A 133 -12.01 4.75 -0.68
N THR A 134 -12.68 4.36 0.40
CA THR A 134 -12.26 4.72 1.77
C THR A 134 -10.88 4.13 2.09
N LEU A 135 -10.66 2.84 1.76
CA LEU A 135 -9.38 2.18 1.97
C LEU A 135 -8.27 2.80 1.11
N THR A 136 -8.54 3.05 -0.17
CA THR A 136 -7.52 3.58 -1.09
C THR A 136 -7.14 5.01 -0.74
N THR A 137 -8.11 5.84 -0.35
CA THR A 137 -7.88 7.19 0.14
C THR A 137 -7.03 7.18 1.41
N PHE A 138 -7.37 6.31 2.38
CA PHE A 138 -6.59 6.15 3.59
C PHE A 138 -5.15 5.70 3.29
N ILE A 139 -4.99 4.72 2.41
CA ILE A 139 -3.67 4.20 2.06
C ILE A 139 -2.83 5.30 1.39
N ALA A 140 -3.39 6.00 0.39
CA ALA A 140 -2.66 7.01 -0.37
C ALA A 140 -2.30 8.23 0.50
N LYS A 141 -3.24 8.73 1.30
CA LYS A 141 -3.06 9.99 2.08
C LYS A 141 -2.37 9.80 3.43
N VAL A 142 -2.52 8.64 4.07
CA VAL A 142 -2.03 8.40 5.43
C VAL A 142 -0.93 7.36 5.44
N TYR A 143 -1.23 6.12 5.05
CA TYR A 143 -0.30 5.00 5.20
C TYR A 143 0.97 5.19 4.36
N ALA A 144 0.85 5.48 3.07
CA ALA A 144 1.96 5.63 2.14
C ALA A 144 2.79 6.88 2.48
N SER A 145 2.14 8.03 2.65
CA SER A 145 2.82 9.27 3.07
C SER A 145 3.61 9.10 4.36
N MET A 146 3.05 8.44 5.37
CA MET A 146 3.75 8.18 6.63
C MET A 146 4.89 7.17 6.45
N TRP A 147 4.67 6.10 5.67
CA TRP A 147 5.69 5.09 5.38
C TRP A 147 6.95 5.72 4.76
N PHE A 148 6.77 6.58 3.74
CA PHE A 148 7.91 7.24 3.09
C PHE A 148 8.52 8.34 3.97
N LYS A 149 7.72 9.04 4.80
CA LYS A 149 8.23 10.01 5.78
C LYS A 149 9.09 9.36 6.87
N ILE A 150 8.73 8.16 7.32
CA ILE A 150 9.55 7.37 8.25
C ILE A 150 10.85 6.95 7.56
N LYS A 151 10.78 6.54 6.28
CA LYS A 151 11.95 6.13 5.49
C LYS A 151 12.95 7.23 5.16
N THR A 152 12.51 8.49 5.03
CA THR A 152 13.43 9.62 4.78
C THR A 152 14.23 10.04 6.01
N LYS A 153 13.91 9.54 7.20
CA LYS A 153 14.63 9.80 8.46
C LYS A 153 14.98 8.49 9.20
N PRO A 154 15.88 7.65 8.66
CA PRO A 154 16.25 6.37 9.26
C PRO A 154 17.24 6.50 10.42
#